data_AF-A0A535G307-F1
#
_entry.id   AF-A0A535G307-F1
#
_cell.length_a   1.000
_cell.length_b   1.000
_cell.length_c   1.000
_cell.angle_alpha   90.00
_cell.angle_beta   90.00
_cell.angle_gamma   90.00
#
_symmetry.space_group_name_H-M   'P 1'
#
loop_
_entity.id
_entity.type
_entity.pdbx_description
1 polymer ?
#
loop_
_entity_poly.entity_id
_entity_poly.type
_entity_poly.pdbx_seq_one_letter_code
_entity_poly.pdbx_strand_id
1 'polypeptide(L)'
;VEGRFPFLDHRLIEFAATLPEGLKLRGLKEKWILKRYAARWVPERVLRRRKFPYRAPIASALTGRQAPRWANALMSRDAIRERGIFDDDKIARLVAKLSAQSSSPSETDSQAIMAVATTQLLAEQFLAPAAVAQADIDAVDLAAA
;
A
#
# COMPACT_ATOMS: atom_id res chain seq x y z
N VAL A 1 -21.64 -2.96 6.16
CA VAL A 1 -21.40 -3.65 4.87
C VAL A 1 -20.52 -4.86 5.15
N GLU A 2 -20.89 -6.07 4.71
CA GLU A 2 -20.07 -7.28 4.86
C GLU A 2 -19.36 -7.59 3.52
N GLY A 3 -18.04 -7.75 3.55
CA GLY A 3 -17.24 -8.12 2.38
C GLY A 3 -17.04 -9.63 2.27
N ARG A 4 -17.36 -10.22 1.11
CA ARG A 4 -17.09 -11.64 0.82
C ARG A 4 -16.05 -11.75 -0.29
N PHE A 5 -15.10 -12.67 -0.14
CA PHE A 5 -13.98 -12.88 -1.07
C PHE A 5 -13.99 -14.31 -1.64
N PRO A 6 -14.84 -14.63 -2.63
CA PRO A 6 -15.03 -16.01 -3.10
C PRO A 6 -13.75 -16.71 -3.58
N PHE A 7 -12.78 -15.96 -4.09
CA PHE A 7 -11.49 -16.51 -4.52
C PHE A 7 -10.59 -16.98 -3.35
N LEU A 8 -10.93 -16.63 -2.11
CA LEU A 8 -10.23 -17.04 -0.89
C LEU A 8 -10.93 -18.21 -0.17
N ASP A 9 -11.93 -18.85 -0.79
CA ASP A 9 -12.54 -20.06 -0.25
C ASP A 9 -11.50 -21.20 -0.20
N HIS A 10 -11.36 -21.85 0.97
CA HIS A 10 -10.35 -22.89 1.18
C HIS A 10 -10.50 -24.06 0.19
N ARG A 11 -11.72 -24.43 -0.19
CA ARG A 11 -11.97 -25.52 -1.15
C ARG A 11 -11.46 -25.18 -2.53
N LEU A 12 -11.60 -23.90 -2.93
CA LEU A 12 -11.06 -23.43 -4.20
C LEU A 12 -9.52 -23.40 -4.17
N ILE A 13 -8.93 -22.99 -3.05
CA ILE A 13 -7.47 -22.96 -2.86
C ILE A 13 -6.91 -24.38 -2.89
N GLU A 14 -7.52 -25.32 -2.16
CA GLU A 14 -7.15 -26.75 -2.14
C GLU A 14 -7.23 -27.35 -3.54
N PHE A 15 -8.34 -27.14 -4.26
CA PHE A 15 -8.45 -27.56 -5.65
C PHE A 15 -7.35 -26.93 -6.52
N ALA A 16 -7.14 -25.62 -6.41
CA ALA A 16 -6.11 -24.91 -7.18
C ALA A 16 -4.69 -25.42 -6.86
N ALA A 17 -4.44 -25.89 -5.63
CA ALA A 17 -3.17 -26.48 -5.24
C ALA A 17 -2.88 -27.78 -6.00
N THR A 18 -3.91 -28.57 -6.33
CA THR A 18 -3.77 -29.82 -7.12
C THR A 18 -3.54 -29.61 -8.61
N LEU A 19 -3.79 -28.40 -9.14
CA LEU A 19 -3.65 -28.12 -10.57
C LEU A 19 -2.17 -28.09 -11.02
N PRO A 20 -1.83 -28.71 -12.18
CA PRO A 20 -0.52 -28.55 -12.81
C PRO A 20 -0.15 -27.08 -13.03
N GLU A 21 1.11 -26.71 -12.79
CA GLU A 21 1.58 -25.32 -12.86
C GLU A 21 1.33 -24.65 -14.21
N GLY A 22 1.49 -25.41 -15.31
CA GLY A 22 1.24 -24.94 -16.68
C GLY A 22 -0.20 -24.50 -16.95
N LEU A 23 -1.15 -24.88 -16.09
CA LEU A 23 -2.54 -24.39 -16.15
C LEU A 23 -2.73 -23.06 -15.41
N LYS A 24 -1.86 -22.73 -14.45
CA LYS A 24 -1.87 -21.47 -13.72
C LYS A 24 -1.18 -20.38 -14.54
N LEU A 25 -0.01 -20.71 -15.09
CA LEU A 25 0.83 -19.84 -15.91
C LEU A 25 1.27 -20.58 -17.18
N ARG A 26 0.95 -20.04 -18.35
CA ARG A 26 1.37 -20.62 -19.64
C ARG A 26 2.23 -19.63 -20.42
N GLY A 27 3.55 -19.75 -20.29
CA GLY A 27 4.48 -18.71 -20.73
C GLY A 27 4.23 -17.40 -19.96
N LEU A 28 4.04 -16.29 -20.66
CA LEU A 28 3.66 -15.01 -20.04
C LEU A 28 2.14 -14.84 -19.82
N LYS A 29 1.33 -15.89 -20.10
CA LYS A 29 -0.12 -15.85 -19.92
C LYS A 29 -0.50 -16.32 -18.52
N GLU A 30 -0.64 -15.36 -17.63
CA GLU A 30 -1.15 -15.56 -16.27
C GLU A 30 -2.64 -15.94 -16.24
N LYS A 31 -3.06 -16.59 -15.15
CA LYS A 31 -4.45 -17.00 -14.91
C LYS A 31 -5.03 -17.82 -16.06
N TRP A 32 -4.22 -18.67 -16.69
CA TRP A 32 -4.55 -19.31 -17.97
C TRP A 32 -5.86 -20.11 -17.90
N ILE A 33 -5.96 -21.07 -16.98
CA ILE A 33 -7.16 -21.89 -16.80
C ILE A 33 -8.39 -21.05 -16.41
N LEU A 34 -8.21 -20.05 -15.54
CA LEU A 34 -9.29 -19.17 -15.11
C LEU A 34 -9.83 -18.35 -16.28
N LYS A 35 -8.97 -17.80 -17.14
CA LYS A 35 -9.39 -17.05 -18.33
C LYS A 35 -10.13 -17.96 -19.32
N ARG A 36 -9.69 -19.21 -19.51
CA ARG A 36 -10.41 -20.18 -20.37
C ARG A 36 -11.80 -20.51 -19.82
N TYR A 37 -11.90 -20.77 -18.52
CA TYR A 37 -13.18 -21.06 -17.87
C TYR A 37 -14.13 -19.84 -17.90
N ALA A 38 -13.58 -18.64 -17.70
CA ALA A 38 -14.35 -17.40 -17.69
C ALA A 38 -14.84 -16.96 -19.08
N ALA A 39 -14.29 -17.53 -20.16
CA ALA A 39 -14.58 -17.09 -21.53
C ALA A 39 -16.06 -17.21 -21.94
N ARG A 40 -16.83 -18.08 -21.27
CA ARG A 40 -18.27 -18.21 -21.46
C ARG A 40 -19.11 -17.16 -20.72
N TRP A 41 -18.50 -16.40 -19.81
CA TRP A 41 -19.19 -15.49 -18.88
C TRP A 41 -18.85 -14.01 -19.11
N VAL A 42 -17.68 -13.71 -19.66
CA VAL A 42 -17.22 -12.32 -19.83
C VAL A 42 -16.77 -12.04 -21.27
N PRO A 43 -16.90 -10.79 -21.75
CA PRO A 43 -16.46 -10.43 -23.09
C PRO A 43 -14.94 -10.60 -23.29
N GLU A 44 -14.54 -10.86 -24.53
CA GLU A 44 -13.13 -11.06 -24.92
C GLU A 44 -12.21 -9.90 -24.47
N ARG A 45 -12.72 -8.66 -24.50
CA ARG A 45 -11.97 -7.48 -24.03
C ARG A 45 -11.53 -7.59 -22.56
N VAL A 46 -12.32 -8.25 -21.72
CA VAL A 46 -12.01 -8.47 -20.30
C VAL A 46 -10.95 -9.56 -20.14
N LEU A 47 -11.02 -10.61 -20.95
CA LEU A 47 -10.06 -11.73 -20.94
C LEU A 47 -8.66 -11.28 -21.39
N ARG A 48 -8.61 -10.40 -22.40
CA ARG A 48 -7.36 -9.83 -22.95
C ARG A 48 -6.74 -8.75 -22.07
N ARG A 49 -7.47 -8.23 -21.09
CA ARG A 49 -6.95 -7.21 -20.18
C ARG A 49 -5.74 -7.76 -19.41
N ARG A 50 -4.67 -6.97 -19.35
CA ARG A 50 -3.51 -7.24 -18.49
C ARG A 50 -3.96 -7.19 -17.03
N LYS A 51 -3.40 -8.05 -16.16
CA LYS A 51 -3.59 -7.92 -14.72
C LYS A 51 -3.15 -6.53 -14.31
N PHE A 52 -4.03 -5.85 -13.60
CA PHE A 52 -3.77 -4.58 -12.97
C PHE A 52 -4.12 -4.76 -11.49
N PRO A 53 -3.16 -4.64 -10.57
CA PRO A 53 -3.47 -4.67 -9.15
C PRO A 53 -4.35 -3.46 -8.81
N TYR A 54 -5.23 -3.62 -7.83
CA TYR A 54 -5.83 -2.46 -7.20
C TYR A 54 -4.72 -1.68 -6.50
N ARG A 55 -4.62 -0.37 -6.78
CA ARG A 55 -3.59 0.49 -6.20
C ARG A 55 -4.26 1.67 -5.52
N ALA A 56 -3.94 1.86 -4.25
CA ALA A 56 -4.26 3.10 -3.56
C ALA A 56 -3.44 4.25 -4.18
N PRO A 57 -3.95 5.49 -4.19
CA PRO A 57 -3.26 6.64 -4.74
C PRO A 57 -2.20 7.17 -3.75
N ILE A 58 -1.22 6.33 -3.40
CA ILE A 58 -0.24 6.54 -2.31
C ILE A 58 0.47 7.89 -2.47
N ALA A 59 1.09 8.13 -3.64
CA ALA A 59 1.90 9.33 -3.85
C ALA A 59 1.10 10.62 -3.65
N SER A 60 -0.12 10.71 -4.19
CA SER A 60 -0.98 11.89 -4.01
C SER A 60 -1.59 11.99 -2.61
N ALA A 61 -1.70 10.87 -1.88
CA ALA A 61 -2.18 10.88 -0.50
C ALA A 61 -1.10 11.37 0.48
N LEU A 62 0.18 11.13 0.18
CA LEU A 62 1.30 11.43 1.07
C LEU A 62 2.11 12.66 0.66
N THR A 63 2.04 13.11 -0.60
CA THR A 63 2.85 14.22 -1.12
C THR A 63 2.02 15.26 -1.85
N GLY A 64 2.59 16.45 -2.06
CA GLY A 64 1.91 17.57 -2.71
C GLY A 64 0.98 18.36 -1.78
N ARG A 65 0.28 19.34 -2.36
CA ARG A 65 -0.49 20.35 -1.61
C ARG A 65 -1.67 19.79 -0.82
N GLN A 66 -2.20 18.65 -1.22
CA GLN A 66 -3.34 17.99 -0.58
C GLN A 66 -2.90 16.96 0.48
N ALA A 67 -1.60 16.69 0.60
CA ALA A 67 -1.09 15.78 1.61
C ALA A 67 -1.43 16.32 3.01
N PRO A 68 -1.83 15.44 3.94
CA PRO A 68 -2.01 15.82 5.33
C PRO A 68 -0.75 16.47 5.91
N ARG A 69 -0.92 17.42 6.84
CA ARG A 69 0.20 18.12 7.48
C ARG A 69 1.20 17.16 8.12
N TRP A 70 0.72 16.09 8.76
CA TRP A 70 1.57 15.07 9.39
C TRP A 70 2.50 14.39 8.39
N ALA A 71 2.05 14.13 7.15
CA ALA A 71 2.85 13.45 6.14
C ALA A 71 4.04 14.32 5.72
N ASN A 72 3.79 15.63 5.54
CA ASN A 72 4.84 16.60 5.24
C ASN A 72 5.83 16.78 6.40
N ALA A 73 5.35 16.74 7.65
CA ALA A 73 6.22 16.84 8.82
C ALA A 73 7.16 15.64 8.93
N LEU A 74 6.61 14.41 8.83
CA LEU A 74 7.36 13.15 8.89
C LEU A 74 8.42 13.01 7.78
N MET A 75 8.16 13.61 6.62
CA MET A 75 9.05 13.53 5.46
C MET A 75 9.86 14.80 5.24
N SER A 76 9.86 15.72 6.21
CA SER A 76 10.74 16.89 6.21
C SER A 76 12.20 16.47 6.32
N ARG A 77 13.12 17.25 5.76
CA ARG A 77 14.57 16.94 5.83
C ARG A 77 15.04 16.75 7.27
N ASP A 78 14.57 17.57 8.19
CA ASP A 78 14.97 17.51 9.59
C ASP A 78 14.45 16.23 10.26
N ALA A 79 13.18 15.86 10.05
CA ALA A 79 12.62 14.60 10.57
C ALA A 79 13.35 13.37 10.00
N ILE A 80 13.70 13.39 8.71
CA ILE A 80 14.50 12.32 8.11
C ILE A 80 15.88 12.23 8.75
N ARG A 81 16.58 13.37 8.92
CA ARG A 81 17.91 13.42 9.53
C ARG A 81 17.91 12.98 10.99
N GLU A 82 16.93 13.43 11.77
CA GLU A 82 16.79 13.08 13.19
C GLU A 82 16.72 11.57 13.39
N ARG A 83 15.97 10.86 12.54
CA ARG A 83 15.91 9.39 12.60
C ARG A 83 17.15 8.71 12.04
N GLY A 84 17.82 9.31 11.05
CA GLY A 84 19.05 8.77 10.46
C GLY A 84 18.89 7.46 9.67
N ILE A 85 17.65 7.01 9.41
CA ILE A 85 17.36 5.75 8.70
C ILE A 85 17.48 5.93 7.17
N PHE A 86 17.11 7.11 6.67
CA PHE A 86 17.09 7.41 5.24
C PHE A 86 17.99 8.61 4.90
N ASP A 87 18.44 8.66 3.65
CA ASP A 87 19.18 9.77 3.06
C ASP A 87 18.23 10.94 2.76
N ASP A 88 18.36 12.04 3.50
CA ASP A 88 17.43 13.18 3.43
C ASP A 88 17.45 13.87 2.06
N ASP A 89 18.59 13.89 1.37
CA ASP A 89 18.70 14.45 0.01
C ASP A 89 17.94 13.62 -1.03
N LYS A 90 17.99 12.29 -0.92
CA LYS A 90 17.22 11.40 -1.78
C LYS A 90 15.72 11.51 -1.48
N ILE A 91 15.33 11.58 -0.22
CA ILE A 91 13.90 11.71 0.15
C ILE A 91 13.33 13.05 -0.30
N ALA A 92 14.04 14.16 -0.07
CA ALA A 92 13.58 15.48 -0.51
C ALA A 92 13.37 15.54 -2.03
N ARG A 93 14.27 14.94 -2.82
CA ARG A 93 14.12 14.82 -4.27
C ARG A 93 12.93 13.97 -4.67
N LEU A 94 12.69 12.85 -3.99
CA LEU A 94 11.54 11.98 -4.24
C LEU A 94 10.22 12.70 -3.93
N VAL A 95 10.12 13.37 -2.78
CA VAL A 95 8.95 14.16 -2.37
C VAL A 95 8.69 15.28 -3.39
N ALA A 96 9.73 15.99 -3.82
CA ALA A 96 9.60 17.06 -4.83
C ALA A 96 9.09 16.50 -6.17
N LYS A 97 9.68 15.39 -6.64
CA LYS A 97 9.26 14.70 -7.87
C LYS A 97 7.79 14.30 -7.82
N LEU A 98 7.33 13.70 -6.72
CA LEU A 98 5.94 13.25 -6.56
C LEU A 98 4.96 14.41 -6.38
N SER A 99 5.38 15.48 -5.70
CA SER A 99 4.57 16.68 -5.46
C SER A 99 4.33 17.50 -6.73
N ALA A 100 5.29 17.50 -7.65
CA ALA A 100 5.20 18.24 -8.92
C ALA A 100 4.13 17.66 -9.87
N GLN A 101 3.68 16.42 -9.66
CA GLN A 101 2.66 15.71 -10.46
C GLN A 101 2.89 15.77 -11.98
N SER A 102 4.14 16.01 -12.40
CA SER A 102 4.48 16.21 -13.82
C SER A 102 4.40 14.91 -14.64
N SER A 103 4.32 13.76 -13.96
CA SER A 103 4.08 12.45 -14.55
C SER A 103 3.41 11.51 -13.53
N SER A 104 2.75 10.46 -14.03
CA SER A 104 2.20 9.41 -13.19
C SER A 104 3.32 8.75 -12.37
N PRO A 105 3.20 8.66 -11.03
CA PRO A 105 4.19 8.02 -10.18
C PRO A 105 4.47 6.59 -10.64
N SER A 106 5.74 6.19 -10.68
CA SER A 106 6.06 4.78 -10.86
C SER A 106 5.64 4.00 -9.61
N GLU A 107 5.46 2.68 -9.77
CA GLU A 107 5.17 1.83 -8.62
C GLU A 107 6.33 1.88 -7.61
N THR A 108 7.56 1.89 -8.11
CA THR A 108 8.75 2.00 -7.26
C THR A 108 8.74 3.29 -6.44
N ASP A 109 8.40 4.43 -7.05
CA ASP A 109 8.31 5.70 -6.33
C ASP A 109 7.21 5.66 -5.26
N SER A 110 6.06 5.08 -5.60
CA SER A 110 4.91 4.95 -4.67
C SER A 110 5.23 4.05 -3.49
N GLN A 111 5.90 2.92 -3.73
CA GLN A 111 6.32 2.01 -2.65
C GLN A 111 7.43 2.62 -1.81
N ALA A 112 8.38 3.33 -2.42
CA ALA A 112 9.45 4.01 -1.70
C ALA A 112 8.90 5.08 -0.74
N ILE A 113 7.97 5.92 -1.19
CA ILE A 113 7.39 6.96 -0.32
C ILE A 113 6.50 6.35 0.77
N MET A 114 5.79 5.26 0.48
CA MET A 114 5.03 4.52 1.49
C MET A 114 5.95 3.97 2.58
N ALA A 115 7.05 3.31 2.18
CA ALA A 115 8.03 2.76 3.10
C ALA A 115 8.59 3.85 4.02
N VAL A 116 9.04 4.97 3.45
CA VAL A 116 9.57 6.12 4.22
C VAL A 116 8.54 6.65 5.20
N ALA A 117 7.31 6.93 4.75
CA ALA A 117 6.25 7.47 5.59
C ALA A 117 5.89 6.52 6.73
N THR A 118 5.75 5.21 6.45
CA THR A 118 5.44 4.22 7.48
C THR A 118 6.57 4.03 8.47
N THR A 119 7.83 3.98 8.02
CA THR A 119 8.98 3.87 8.93
C THR A 119 9.09 5.11 9.82
N GLN A 120 8.90 6.30 9.27
CA GLN A 120 8.91 7.55 10.04
C GLN A 120 7.78 7.59 11.08
N LEU A 121 6.57 7.21 10.67
CA LEU A 121 5.41 7.15 11.58
C LEU A 121 5.63 6.15 12.71
N LEU A 122 6.14 4.95 12.39
CA LEU A 122 6.46 3.94 13.40
C LEU A 122 7.57 4.42 14.34
N ALA A 123 8.60 5.08 13.82
CA ALA A 123 9.66 5.64 14.64
C ALA A 123 9.15 6.74 15.58
N GLU A 124 8.30 7.64 15.08
CA GLU A 124 7.64 8.67 15.89
C GLU A 124 6.76 8.06 16.99
N GLN A 125 5.98 7.02 16.68
CA GLN A 125 5.06 6.40 17.64
C GLN A 125 5.76 5.50 18.68
N PHE A 126 6.83 4.81 18.32
CA PHE A 126 7.38 3.73 19.13
C PHE A 126 8.83 3.91 19.56
N LEU A 127 9.62 4.75 18.88
CA LEU A 127 11.04 4.95 19.18
C LEU A 127 11.32 6.28 19.89
N ALA A 128 10.42 7.25 19.78
CA ALA A 128 10.43 8.47 20.57
C ALA A 128 9.21 8.45 21.50
N PRO A 129 9.25 7.75 22.65
CA PRO A 129 8.13 7.75 23.57
C PRO A 129 7.91 9.18 24.08
N ALA A 130 6.89 9.85 23.55
CA ALA A 130 6.26 10.94 24.28
C ALA A 130 5.54 10.29 25.47
N ALA A 131 5.70 10.86 26.66
CA ALA A 131 4.85 10.48 27.78
C ALA A 131 3.40 10.67 27.34
N VAL A 132 2.58 9.62 27.42
CA VAL A 132 1.14 9.74 27.22
C VAL A 132 0.66 10.78 28.22
N ALA A 133 -0.03 11.82 27.74
CA ALA A 133 -0.49 12.87 28.65
C ALA A 133 -1.41 12.23 29.69
N GLN A 134 -1.20 12.55 30.97
CA GLN A 134 -2.02 12.01 32.05
C GLN A 134 -3.52 12.27 31.81
N ALA A 135 -3.85 13.40 31.17
CA ALA A 135 -5.21 13.71 30.74
C ALA A 135 -5.81 12.70 29.73
N ASP A 136 -5.00 12.13 28.84
CA ASP A 136 -5.44 11.09 27.90
C ASP A 136 -5.64 9.74 28.61
N ILE A 137 -4.86 9.46 29.66
CA ILE A 137 -5.04 8.28 30.53
C ILE A 137 -6.32 8.44 31.35
N ASP A 138 -6.52 9.61 31.96
CA ASP A 138 -7.68 9.93 32.80
C ASP A 138 -8.98 10.01 31.97
N ALA A 139 -8.90 10.34 30.68
CA ALA A 139 -10.03 10.38 29.76
C ALA A 139 -10.49 8.98 29.28
N VAL A 140 -9.65 7.95 29.44
CA VAL A 140 -10.10 6.56 29.28
C VAL A 140 -10.81 6.14 30.56
N ASP A 141 -12.07 6.55 30.65
CA ASP A 141 -12.99 6.02 31.65
C ASP A 141 -13.25 4.54 31.32
N LEU A 142 -12.43 3.65 31.89
CA LEU A 142 -12.75 2.24 32.02
C LEU A 142 -13.87 2.13 33.06
N ALA A 143 -15.06 2.60 32.69
CA ALA A 143 -16.29 2.26 33.38
C ALA A 143 -16.45 0.74 33.28
N ALA A 144 -15.89 0.05 34.27
CA ALA A 144 -16.10 -1.35 34.50
C ALA A 144 -17.61 -1.59 34.60
N ALA A 145 -18.09 -2.47 33.72
CA ALA A 145 -19.42 -3.07 33.79
C ALA A 145 -19.65 -3.81 35.11
#